data_AF-A0A9E4H757-F1
#
_entry.id   AF-A0A9E4H757-F1
#
_cell.length_a   1.000
_cell.length_b   1.000
_cell.length_c   1.000
_cell.angle_alpha   90.00
_cell.angle_beta   90.00
_cell.angle_gamma   90.00
#
_symmetry.space_group_name_H-M   'P 1'
#
loop_
_entity.id
_entity.type
_entity.pdbx_description
1 polymer ?
#
loop_
_entity_poly.entity_id
_entity_poly.type
_entity_poly.pdbx_seq_one_letter_code
_entity_poly.pdbx_strand_id
1 'polypeptide(L)'
;MTMSSNASETENPADAPVTSQSSHPETDILPDWAHEVPRRRRFISRRNVIIGVVALVVIGFVVWLNFPFIPDPVILWGRQPETVFDSASTGQAWTMAGRNLGQTKYAADVLDEPQGRLAWSADTGEATLAAPIASEGRIYLGAHFRIAVLDAATGQETDSM
;
A
#
# COMPACT_ATOMS: atom_id res chain seq x y z
N MET A 1 28.24 -70.95 1.66
CA MET A 1 27.14 -70.01 1.39
C MET A 1 27.67 -68.97 0.43
N THR A 2 27.08 -68.92 -0.78
CA THR A 2 27.11 -67.86 -1.82
C THR A 2 28.48 -67.27 -2.23
N MET A 3 28.99 -67.69 -3.39
CA MET A 3 28.85 -67.04 -4.71
C MET A 3 29.88 -65.93 -4.95
N SER A 4 30.78 -66.12 -5.91
CA SER A 4 31.14 -65.05 -6.83
C SER A 4 31.68 -65.59 -8.15
N SER A 5 31.32 -64.86 -9.19
CA SER A 5 31.24 -65.24 -10.59
C SER A 5 32.59 -65.25 -11.31
N ASN A 6 32.63 -65.98 -12.41
CA ASN A 6 33.81 -66.44 -13.14
C ASN A 6 34.43 -65.34 -14.04
N ALA A 7 35.76 -65.38 -14.16
CA ALA A 7 36.61 -64.49 -14.94
C ALA A 7 36.54 -64.79 -16.46
N SER A 8 36.48 -63.74 -17.29
CA SER A 8 37.54 -63.26 -18.20
C SER A 8 37.94 -64.24 -19.32
N GLU A 9 37.52 -63.92 -20.55
CA GLU A 9 38.12 -64.47 -21.76
C GLU A 9 38.66 -63.33 -22.62
N THR A 10 39.94 -63.46 -22.94
CA THR A 10 40.82 -62.55 -23.68
C THR A 10 40.86 -62.96 -25.15
N GLU A 11 40.70 -62.04 -26.10
CA GLU A 11 41.64 -61.90 -27.23
C GLU A 11 41.42 -60.61 -28.05
N ASN A 12 42.54 -60.02 -28.40
CA ASN A 12 42.88 -58.90 -29.29
C ASN A 12 43.81 -59.55 -30.36
N PRO A 13 44.12 -59.05 -31.58
CA PRO A 13 43.93 -57.71 -32.16
C PRO A 13 43.55 -57.64 -33.66
N ALA A 14 43.40 -56.40 -34.14
CA ALA A 14 43.84 -55.90 -35.44
C ALA A 14 43.68 -56.80 -36.68
N ASP A 15 42.62 -56.52 -37.45
CA ASP A 15 42.74 -56.42 -38.91
C ASP A 15 41.72 -55.38 -39.42
N ALA A 16 42.24 -54.22 -39.81
CA ALA A 16 41.55 -53.27 -40.68
C ALA A 16 42.37 -53.18 -41.97
N PRO A 17 41.72 -52.92 -43.13
CA PRO A 17 41.94 -51.58 -43.67
C PRO A 17 40.75 -50.95 -44.43
N VAL A 18 40.55 -49.66 -44.13
CA VAL A 18 40.51 -48.49 -45.05
C VAL A 18 39.67 -48.57 -46.33
N THR A 19 38.69 -47.66 -46.45
CA THR A 19 38.47 -46.67 -47.55
C THR A 19 37.10 -46.02 -47.32
N SER A 20 36.78 -44.75 -47.57
CA SER A 20 37.48 -43.53 -47.99
C SER A 20 36.54 -42.38 -47.62
N GLN A 21 37.10 -41.23 -47.22
CA GLN A 21 36.36 -39.98 -47.11
C GLN A 21 35.83 -39.55 -48.49
N SER A 22 34.61 -39.03 -48.54
CA SER A 22 34.25 -38.02 -49.54
C SER A 22 33.28 -37.02 -48.91
N SER A 23 33.73 -35.76 -48.88
CA SER A 23 33.02 -34.58 -48.41
C SER A 23 32.26 -33.94 -49.57
N HIS A 24 30.97 -33.67 -49.38
CA HIS A 24 30.20 -32.75 -50.24
C HIS A 24 29.46 -31.73 -49.36
N PRO A 25 29.54 -30.41 -49.64
CA PRO A 25 28.76 -29.40 -48.93
C PRO A 25 27.39 -29.30 -49.61
N GLU A 26 26.38 -29.93 -49.03
CA GLU A 26 25.01 -29.87 -49.54
C GLU A 26 24.29 -28.68 -48.91
N THR A 27 24.01 -27.68 -49.73
CA THR A 27 23.12 -26.56 -49.42
C THR A 27 21.74 -27.12 -49.09
N ASP A 28 21.27 -26.85 -47.88
CA ASP A 28 19.99 -27.31 -47.32
C ASP A 28 18.81 -26.61 -48.02
N ILE A 29 18.53 -27.04 -49.25
CA ILE A 29 17.35 -26.61 -50.01
C ILE A 29 16.17 -27.40 -49.42
N LEU A 30 15.39 -26.76 -48.55
CA LEU A 30 14.15 -27.37 -48.10
C LEU A 30 13.22 -27.61 -49.30
N PRO A 31 12.67 -28.82 -49.45
CA PRO A 31 11.73 -29.16 -50.52
C PRO A 31 10.39 -28.41 -50.38
N ASP A 32 9.72 -28.16 -51.50
CA ASP A 32 8.53 -27.29 -51.62
C ASP A 32 7.36 -27.63 -50.66
N TRP A 33 7.27 -28.89 -50.21
CA TRP A 33 6.27 -29.32 -49.25
C TRP A 33 6.47 -28.74 -47.83
N ALA A 34 7.65 -28.19 -47.53
CA ALA A 34 7.94 -27.56 -46.24
C ALA A 34 7.27 -26.17 -46.08
N HIS A 35 6.74 -25.58 -47.16
CA HIS A 35 6.03 -24.29 -47.09
C HIS A 35 4.58 -24.39 -46.65
N GLU A 36 4.03 -25.59 -46.50
CA GLU A 36 2.64 -25.78 -46.11
C GLU A 36 2.52 -26.23 -44.65
N VAL A 37 2.71 -25.30 -43.73
CA VAL A 37 2.29 -25.50 -42.33
C VAL A 37 0.79 -25.25 -42.27
N PRO A 38 -0.08 -26.26 -42.05
CA PRO A 38 -1.51 -26.01 -41.95
C PRO A 38 -1.76 -25.10 -40.75
N ARG A 39 -2.18 -23.85 -41.01
CA ARG A 39 -2.71 -22.96 -39.98
C ARG A 39 -3.91 -23.66 -39.35
N ARG A 40 -3.72 -24.27 -38.18
CA ARG A 40 -4.79 -24.83 -37.35
C ARG A 40 -5.75 -23.71 -36.96
N ARG A 41 -6.71 -23.43 -37.83
CA ARG A 41 -7.83 -22.52 -37.57
C ARG A 41 -8.57 -23.15 -36.40
N ARG A 42 -8.38 -22.60 -35.19
CA ARG A 42 -9.15 -23.01 -34.02
C ARG A 42 -10.60 -22.64 -34.32
N PHE A 43 -11.36 -23.59 -34.87
CA PHE A 43 -12.81 -23.52 -34.88
C PHE A 43 -13.19 -23.41 -33.40
N ILE A 44 -13.59 -22.21 -32.98
CA ILE A 44 -14.15 -22.00 -31.65
C ILE A 44 -15.37 -22.92 -31.62
N SER A 45 -15.24 -24.05 -30.92
CA SER A 45 -16.32 -25.02 -30.82
C SER A 45 -17.51 -24.29 -30.21
N ARG A 46 -18.71 -24.48 -30.79
CA ARG A 46 -19.96 -23.92 -30.25
C ARG A 46 -20.09 -24.19 -28.75
N ARG A 47 -19.56 -25.34 -28.29
CA ARG A 47 -19.45 -25.72 -26.88
C ARG A 47 -18.66 -24.72 -26.04
N ASN A 48 -17.53 -24.22 -26.53
CA ASN A 48 -16.67 -23.26 -25.81
C ASN A 48 -17.32 -21.87 -25.74
N VAL A 49 -18.10 -21.50 -26.76
CA VAL A 49 -18.92 -20.27 -26.73
C VAL A 49 -20.00 -20.38 -25.66
N ILE A 50 -20.72 -21.51 -25.62
CA ILE A 50 -21.77 -21.76 -24.61
C ILE A 50 -21.18 -21.74 -23.20
N ILE A 51 -20.03 -22.39 -22.98
CA ILE A 51 -19.33 -22.37 -21.69
C ILE A 51 -18.94 -20.93 -21.30
N GLY A 52 -18.45 -20.13 -22.25
CA GLY A 52 -18.10 -18.73 -22.00
C GLY A 52 -19.31 -17.87 -21.62
N VAL A 53 -20.45 -18.08 -22.29
CA VAL A 53 -21.71 -17.38 -21.98
C VAL A 53 -22.22 -17.78 -20.60
N VAL A 54 -22.22 -19.06 -20.27
CA VAL A 54 -22.63 -19.55 -18.95
C VAL A 54 -21.72 -18.99 -17.87
N ALA A 55 -20.40 -18.97 -18.09
CA ALA A 55 -19.44 -18.37 -17.15
C ALA A 55 -19.72 -16.89 -16.92
N LEU A 56 -20.01 -16.11 -17.98
CA LEU A 56 -20.39 -14.70 -17.85
C LEU A 56 -21.67 -14.50 -17.03
N VAL A 57 -22.68 -15.34 -17.24
CA VAL A 57 -23.94 -15.29 -16.48
C VAL A 57 -23.68 -15.62 -15.01
N VAL A 58 -22.87 -16.64 -14.72
CA VAL A 58 -22.50 -17.01 -13.34
C VAL A 58 -21.71 -15.89 -12.66
N ILE A 59 -20.73 -15.29 -13.35
CA ILE A 59 -19.96 -14.16 -12.83
C ILE A 59 -20.89 -12.96 -12.54
N GLY A 60 -21.79 -12.64 -13.46
CA GLY A 60 -22.78 -11.58 -13.26
C GLY A 60 -23.70 -11.85 -12.06
N PHE A 61 -24.15 -13.09 -11.88
CA PHE A 61 -24.98 -13.49 -10.75
C PHE A 61 -24.22 -13.40 -9.42
N VAL A 62 -22.96 -13.83 -9.39
CA VAL A 62 -22.10 -13.70 -8.21
C VAL A 62 -21.86 -12.23 -7.88
N VAL A 63 -21.59 -11.38 -8.87
CA VAL A 63 -21.45 -9.93 -8.68
C VAL A 63 -22.75 -9.32 -8.14
N TRP A 64 -23.91 -9.73 -8.66
CA TRP A 64 -25.21 -9.25 -8.19
C TRP A 64 -25.50 -9.67 -6.74
N LEU A 65 -25.20 -10.92 -6.37
CA LEU A 65 -25.33 -11.43 -5.00
C LEU A 65 -24.40 -10.69 -4.01
N ASN A 66 -23.23 -10.25 -4.49
CA ASN A 66 -22.23 -9.57 -3.67
C ASN A 66 -22.29 -8.04 -3.76
N PHE A 67 -23.13 -7.47 -4.63
CA PHE A 67 -23.32 -6.02 -4.78
C PHE A 67 -23.60 -5.26 -3.46
N PRO A 68 -24.37 -5.78 -2.48
CA PRO A 68 -24.56 -5.10 -1.21
C PRO A 68 -23.32 -5.13 -0.28
N PHE A 69 -22.32 -5.96 -0.57
CA PHE A 69 -21.09 -6.10 0.21
C PHE A 69 -19.88 -5.40 -0.43
N ILE A 70 -19.98 -5.00 -1.71
CA ILE A 70 -18.92 -4.24 -2.38
C ILE A 70 -19.17 -2.75 -2.09
N PRO A 71 -18.28 -2.07 -1.34
CA PRO A 71 -18.37 -0.63 -1.15
C PRO A 71 -18.32 0.05 -2.53
N ASP A 72 -19.07 1.16 -2.67
CA ASP A 72 -19.22 1.90 -3.92
C ASP A 72 -17.87 2.02 -4.65
N PRO A 73 -17.72 1.49 -5.88
CA PRO A 73 -16.43 1.42 -6.58
C PRO A 73 -15.80 2.80 -6.78
N VAL A 74 -16.59 3.87 -6.71
CA VAL A 74 -16.13 5.26 -6.72
C VAL A 74 -15.27 5.59 -5.49
N ILE A 75 -15.54 4.98 -4.34
CA ILE A 75 -14.76 5.16 -3.10
C ILE A 75 -13.36 4.55 -3.25
N LEU A 76 -13.26 3.40 -3.92
CA LEU A 76 -11.98 2.71 -4.14
C LEU A 76 -11.01 3.46 -5.05
N TRP A 77 -11.52 4.29 -5.97
CA TRP A 77 -10.71 4.96 -6.99
C TRP A 77 -10.18 6.35 -6.57
N GLY A 78 -10.74 6.98 -5.54
CA GLY A 78 -10.34 8.34 -5.18
C GLY A 78 -10.63 8.79 -3.75
N ARG A 79 -11.26 7.93 -2.93
CA ARG A 79 -11.56 8.24 -1.53
C ARG A 79 -11.17 7.06 -0.65
N GLN A 80 -9.88 6.75 -0.61
CA GLN A 80 -9.37 6.00 0.54
C GLN A 80 -9.64 6.87 1.77
N PRO A 81 -10.28 6.35 2.84
CA PRO A 81 -10.33 7.07 4.09
C PRO A 81 -8.90 7.31 4.53
N GLU A 82 -8.47 8.57 4.56
CA GLU A 82 -7.16 8.89 5.11
C GLU A 82 -7.18 8.50 6.59
N THR A 83 -6.32 7.55 6.96
CA THR A 83 -6.09 7.16 8.36
C THR A 83 -5.28 8.19 9.12
N VAL A 84 -4.85 9.25 8.44
CA VAL A 84 -4.19 10.42 9.02
C VAL A 84 -5.27 11.47 9.25
N PHE A 85 -5.96 11.37 10.38
CA PHE A 85 -6.73 12.49 10.91
C PHE A 85 -5.71 13.49 11.47
N ASP A 86 -5.27 14.46 10.67
CA ASP A 86 -4.46 15.55 11.21
C ASP A 86 -5.36 16.70 11.66
N SER A 87 -5.53 16.83 12.97
CA SER A 87 -6.08 18.03 13.59
C SER A 87 -4.95 18.94 14.08
N ALA A 88 -3.78 18.91 13.43
CA ALA A 88 -2.71 19.85 13.70
C ALA A 88 -3.28 21.27 13.63
N SER A 89 -3.22 21.96 14.77
CA SER A 89 -3.48 23.39 14.84
C SER A 89 -2.65 24.09 13.78
N THR A 90 -3.29 24.70 12.79
CA THR A 90 -2.57 25.43 11.74
C THR A 90 -1.95 26.68 12.37
N GLY A 91 -0.63 26.80 12.37
CA GLY A 91 0.10 27.96 12.92
C GLY A 91 0.15 28.04 14.46
N GLN A 92 0.07 29.28 14.96
CA GLN A 92 0.25 29.66 16.39
C GLN A 92 -0.85 29.19 17.35
N ALA A 93 -1.83 28.41 16.88
CA ALA A 93 -2.91 27.91 17.72
C ALA A 93 -2.46 26.68 18.54
N TRP A 94 -3.05 26.52 19.72
CA TRP A 94 -2.92 25.36 20.61
C TRP A 94 -4.33 24.89 20.97
N THR A 95 -4.97 24.20 20.03
CA THR A 95 -6.40 23.87 20.09
C THR A 95 -6.74 22.67 20.96
N MET A 96 -5.73 21.90 21.40
CA MET A 96 -5.94 20.70 22.21
C MET A 96 -4.76 20.40 23.14
N ALA A 97 -5.00 19.57 24.17
CA ALA A 97 -3.96 19.10 25.06
C ALA A 97 -2.89 18.31 24.28
N GLY A 98 -1.68 18.88 24.23
CA GLY A 98 -0.58 18.31 23.45
C GLY A 98 -0.52 18.76 21.99
N ARG A 99 -1.30 19.78 21.61
CA ARG A 99 -1.31 20.49 20.32
C ARG A 99 -1.83 19.70 19.11
N ASN A 100 -1.59 18.40 19.05
CA ASN A 100 -2.04 17.48 18.00
C ASN A 100 -2.50 16.15 18.58
N LEU A 101 -3.07 15.27 17.74
CA LEU A 101 -3.54 13.95 18.17
C LEU A 101 -2.42 13.05 18.73
N GLY A 102 -1.17 13.26 18.28
CA GLY A 102 0.00 12.57 18.83
C GLY A 102 0.45 13.11 20.19
N GLN A 103 -0.20 14.15 20.71
CA GLN A 103 0.11 14.85 21.96
C GLN A 103 1.60 15.23 22.10
N THR A 104 2.24 15.65 21.00
CA THR A 104 3.70 15.89 21.01
C THR A 104 4.12 17.04 21.90
N LYS A 105 3.19 17.95 22.25
CA LYS A 105 3.46 19.19 23.02
C LYS A 105 4.56 20.05 22.37
N TYR A 106 4.77 19.91 21.06
CA TYR A 106 5.88 20.50 20.35
C TYR A 106 5.42 21.54 19.32
N ALA A 107 6.06 22.71 19.34
CA ALA A 107 5.79 23.82 18.44
C ALA A 107 6.98 24.11 17.51
N ALA A 108 6.96 23.53 16.30
CA ALA A 108 8.04 23.64 15.31
C ALA A 108 8.05 24.99 14.55
N ASP A 109 6.94 25.70 14.57
CA ASP A 109 6.70 27.00 13.93
C ASP A 109 7.05 28.20 14.81
N VAL A 110 7.47 27.95 16.05
CA VAL A 110 8.05 28.96 16.93
C VAL A 110 9.51 29.14 16.54
N LEU A 111 9.77 30.14 15.70
CA LEU A 111 11.11 30.44 15.19
C LEU A 111 11.99 31.19 16.20
N ASP A 112 11.35 31.96 17.09
CA ASP A 112 12.03 32.76 18.11
C ASP A 112 11.95 32.09 19.47
N GLU A 113 13.09 31.97 20.15
CA GLU A 113 13.13 31.47 21.52
C GLU A 113 12.44 32.49 22.46
N PRO A 114 11.46 32.05 23.28
CA PRO A 114 10.82 32.95 24.22
C PRO A 114 11.84 33.45 25.24
N GLN A 115 11.93 34.78 25.41
CA GLN A 115 12.90 35.42 26.31
C GLN A 115 12.68 35.11 27.81
N GLY A 116 11.69 34.27 28.15
CA GLY A 116 11.39 33.86 29.53
C GLY A 116 10.89 35.00 30.43
N ARG A 117 10.40 36.12 29.87
CA ARG A 117 9.87 37.25 30.63
C ARG A 117 8.36 37.09 30.84
N LEU A 118 7.89 37.39 32.05
CA LEU A 118 6.46 37.40 32.35
C LEU A 118 5.76 38.46 31.50
N ALA A 119 4.83 38.04 30.63
CA ALA A 119 4.02 38.95 29.83
C ALA A 119 2.88 39.55 30.65
N TRP A 120 2.13 38.69 31.35
CA TRP A 120 1.02 39.05 32.24
C TRP A 120 0.68 37.87 33.16
N SER A 121 -0.09 38.13 34.21
CA SER A 121 -0.63 37.11 35.11
C SER A 121 -2.09 37.42 35.42
N ALA A 122 -2.94 36.39 35.44
CA ALA A 122 -4.36 36.51 35.77
C ALA A 122 -4.71 35.58 36.94
N ASP A 123 -5.53 36.07 37.86
CA ASP A 123 -6.10 35.24 38.91
C ASP A 123 -7.32 34.51 38.34
N THR A 124 -7.26 33.18 38.30
CA THR A 124 -8.32 32.31 37.76
C THR A 124 -9.18 31.71 38.88
N GLY A 125 -8.89 32.04 40.13
CA GLY A 125 -9.53 31.51 41.34
C GLY A 125 -8.89 30.20 41.78
N GLU A 126 -9.69 29.15 41.88
CA GLU A 126 -9.20 27.86 42.35
C GLU A 126 -8.22 27.19 41.39
N ALA A 127 -7.26 26.47 41.98
CA ALA A 127 -6.23 25.75 41.25
C ALA A 127 -6.84 24.73 40.28
N THR A 128 -6.47 24.83 39.01
CA THR A 128 -6.97 23.92 37.98
C THR A 128 -5.83 23.17 37.32
N LEU A 129 -6.04 21.86 37.09
CA LEU A 129 -5.10 20.96 36.40
C LEU A 129 -5.30 20.94 34.87
N ALA A 130 -6.25 21.71 34.34
CA ALA A 130 -6.55 21.73 32.92
C ALA A 130 -5.42 22.39 32.14
N ALA A 131 -5.07 21.80 31.00
CA ALA A 131 -4.17 22.44 30.04
C ALA A 131 -4.92 23.60 29.35
N PRO A 132 -4.32 24.80 29.26
CA PRO A 132 -4.91 25.91 28.52
C PRO A 132 -4.97 25.58 27.02
N ILE A 133 -6.00 26.12 26.37
CA ILE A 133 -6.22 26.04 24.92
C ILE A 133 -6.12 27.47 24.38
N ALA A 134 -5.26 27.71 23.39
CA ALA A 134 -5.09 29.04 22.79
C ALA A 134 -5.50 29.02 21.32
N SER A 135 -6.40 29.91 20.91
CA SER A 135 -6.79 30.04 19.50
C SER A 135 -7.35 31.43 19.24
N GLU A 136 -7.04 31.99 18.07
CA GLU A 136 -7.61 33.26 17.61
C GLU A 136 -7.43 34.42 18.61
N GLY A 137 -6.28 34.47 19.29
CA GLY A 137 -5.99 35.54 20.27
C GLY A 137 -6.73 35.39 21.61
N ARG A 138 -7.39 34.25 21.85
CA ARG A 138 -8.03 33.92 23.13
C ARG A 138 -7.41 32.69 23.76
N ILE A 139 -7.45 32.65 25.08
CA ILE A 139 -7.03 31.52 25.90
C ILE A 139 -8.25 31.01 26.67
N TYR A 140 -8.58 29.75 26.43
CA TYR A 140 -9.63 29.03 27.12
C TYR A 140 -9.00 28.17 28.20
N LEU A 141 -9.46 28.33 29.43
CA LEU A 141 -8.97 27.59 30.57
C LEU A 141 -10.17 27.02 31.34
N GLY A 142 -10.13 25.72 31.64
CA GLY A 142 -11.04 25.16 32.63
C GLY A 142 -10.69 25.74 33.99
N ALA A 143 -11.67 26.27 34.70
CA ALA A 143 -11.58 26.70 36.09
C ALA A 143 -12.55 25.85 36.94
N HIS A 144 -12.74 26.17 38.22
CA HIS A 144 -13.63 25.44 39.11
C HIS A 144 -15.09 25.47 38.61
N PHE A 145 -15.51 24.39 37.96
CA PHE A 145 -16.83 24.20 37.34
C PHE A 145 -17.25 25.26 36.29
N ARG A 146 -16.29 26.01 35.73
CA ARG A 146 -16.54 27.02 34.69
C ARG A 146 -15.43 27.04 33.65
N ILE A 147 -15.66 27.68 32.51
CA ILE A 147 -14.63 27.96 31.51
C ILE A 147 -14.34 29.46 31.53
N ALA A 148 -13.09 29.82 31.81
CA ALA A 148 -12.61 31.19 31.72
C ALA A 148 -12.04 31.44 30.32
N VAL A 149 -12.41 32.57 29.73
CA VAL A 149 -11.92 33.02 28.42
C VAL A 149 -11.11 34.29 28.59
N LEU A 150 -9.80 34.21 28.37
CA LEU A 150 -8.88 35.32 28.54
C LEU A 150 -8.40 35.83 27.17
N ASP A 151 -8.17 37.13 27.05
CA ASP A 151 -7.47 37.72 25.93
C ASP A 151 -5.96 37.37 26.00
N ALA A 152 -5.39 36.85 24.92
CA ALA A 152 -4.02 36.33 24.92
C ALA A 152 -2.95 37.42 25.05
N ALA A 153 -3.25 38.66 24.65
CA ALA A 153 -2.31 39.77 24.68
C ALA A 153 -2.26 40.43 26.06
N THR A 154 -3.40 40.53 26.73
CA THR A 154 -3.57 41.29 27.98
C THR A 154 -3.77 40.43 29.21
N GLY A 155 -4.23 39.18 29.05
CA GLY A 155 -4.59 38.29 30.15
C GLY A 155 -5.90 38.67 30.86
N GLN A 156 -6.70 39.58 30.31
CA GLN A 156 -7.98 39.93 30.91
C GLN A 156 -9.06 38.90 30.57
N GLU A 157 -9.87 38.52 31.56
CA GLU A 157 -11.04 37.67 31.37
C GLU A 157 -12.08 38.45 30.55
N THR A 158 -12.31 38.00 29.32
CA THR A 158 -13.28 38.56 28.37
C THR A 158 -14.66 37.97 28.55
N ASP A 159 -14.75 36.71 28.96
CA ASP A 159 -16.01 36.01 29.17
C ASP A 159 -15.82 34.85 30.15
N SER A 160 -16.89 34.47 30.84
CA SER A 160 -16.94 33.34 31.76
C SER A 160 -18.22 32.56 31.52
N MET A 161 -18.10 31.29 31.12
CA MET A 161 -19.22 30.39 30.83
C MET A 161 -19.34 29.27 31.85
#